data_AF-A0A098BPU8-F1
#
_entry.id   AF-A0A098BPU8-F1
#
_cell.length_a   1.000
_cell.length_b   1.000
_cell.length_c   1.000
_cell.angle_alpha   90.00
_cell.angle_beta   90.00
_cell.angle_gamma   90.00
#
_symmetry.space_group_name_H-M   'P 1'
#
loop_
_entity.id
_entity.type
_entity.pdbx_description
1 polymer ?
#
loop_
_entity_poly.entity_id
_entity_poly.type
_entity_poly.pdbx_seq_one_letter_code
_entity_poly.pdbx_strand_id
1 'polypeptide(L)'
;MDTTTAVSTARPASRRPAGPAFLAQRWPTVAALAFALFGTPAEASVEILTEMMMLLPFLYLVTAVLGRPRAVWVVFPASYTVWFVLRALDVVPSTVLIGAAAAVVIVVGAVRGRLRDRRFLVQVAGMVAFGVLGLVALAADPDLARYLVAAGWFLHGVWDLVHHRLRVTVDRSFAEFCAVLDVAVAVALVVV
;
A
#
# COMPACT_ATOMS: atom_id res chain seq x y z
N MET A 1 39.91 37.52 -45.59
CA MET A 1 39.92 36.08 -45.27
C MET A 1 39.32 35.96 -43.88
N ASP A 2 37.99 35.84 -43.82
CA ASP A 2 37.25 35.75 -42.56
C ASP A 2 36.92 34.29 -42.31
N THR A 3 37.55 33.71 -41.29
CA THR A 3 37.29 32.32 -40.88
C THR A 3 36.35 32.34 -39.68
N THR A 4 35.06 32.11 -39.92
CA THR A 4 34.06 31.91 -38.88
C THR A 4 34.15 30.47 -38.37
N THR A 5 34.70 30.26 -37.17
CA THR A 5 34.69 28.96 -36.48
C THR A 5 33.36 28.78 -35.76
N ALA A 6 32.50 27.92 -36.29
CA ALA A 6 31.28 27.48 -35.61
C ALA A 6 31.63 26.52 -34.46
N VAL A 7 31.31 26.91 -33.23
CA VAL A 7 31.43 26.04 -32.05
C VAL A 7 30.24 25.06 -32.04
N SER A 8 30.52 23.80 -32.38
CA SER A 8 29.58 22.69 -32.27
C SER A 8 29.36 22.33 -30.80
N THR A 9 28.20 22.67 -30.25
CA THR A 9 27.79 22.28 -28.88
C THR A 9 27.24 20.85 -28.89
N ALA A 10 28.12 19.87 -28.71
CA ALA A 10 27.69 18.50 -28.44
C ALA A 10 26.96 18.43 -27.08
N ARG A 11 25.67 18.09 -27.10
CA ARG A 11 24.85 17.89 -25.89
C ARG A 11 25.37 16.64 -25.17
N PRO A 12 25.78 16.72 -23.89
CA PRO A 12 26.30 15.54 -23.20
C PRO A 12 25.19 14.50 -23.06
N ALA A 13 25.47 13.27 -23.53
CA ALA A 13 24.59 12.13 -23.34
C ALA A 13 24.35 11.92 -21.84
N SER A 14 23.09 11.91 -21.42
CA SER A 14 22.71 11.65 -20.03
C SER A 14 23.23 10.27 -19.62
N ARG A 15 24.30 10.21 -18.83
CA ARG A 15 24.74 8.96 -18.19
C ARG A 15 23.62 8.46 -17.30
N ARG A 16 23.05 7.30 -17.63
CA ARG A 16 22.14 6.57 -16.73
C ARG A 16 22.88 6.36 -15.41
N PRO A 17 22.34 6.78 -14.26
CA PRO A 17 23.01 6.55 -12.99
C PRO A 17 23.07 5.04 -12.76
N ALA A 18 24.26 4.45 -12.92
CA ALA A 18 24.53 3.07 -12.56
C ALA A 18 25.15 3.07 -11.15
N GLY A 19 24.56 2.30 -10.23
CA GLY A 19 25.10 2.09 -8.88
C GLY A 19 24.25 2.68 -7.74
N PRO A 20 24.87 3.07 -6.59
CA PRO A 20 24.16 3.42 -5.34
C PRO A 20 23.22 4.63 -5.47
N ALA A 21 23.43 5.50 -6.46
CA ALA A 21 22.52 6.60 -6.76
C ALA A 21 21.14 6.13 -7.27
N PHE A 22 21.07 5.01 -8.01
CA PHE A 22 19.81 4.43 -8.45
C PHE A 22 19.05 3.80 -7.27
N LEU A 23 19.76 3.10 -6.38
CA LEU A 23 19.20 2.56 -5.14
C LEU A 23 18.66 3.66 -4.23
N ALA A 24 19.37 4.78 -4.08
CA ALA A 24 18.89 5.93 -3.31
C ALA A 24 17.64 6.56 -3.94
N GLN A 25 17.52 6.55 -5.28
CA GLN A 25 16.38 7.13 -5.99
C GLN A 25 15.16 6.21 -6.08
N ARG A 26 15.36 4.89 -5.95
CA ARG A 26 14.32 3.84 -6.05
C ARG A 26 14.20 2.98 -4.78
N TRP A 27 14.70 3.48 -3.65
CA TRP A 27 14.67 2.74 -2.39
C TRP A 27 13.28 2.22 -2.01
N PRO A 28 12.14 2.91 -2.28
CA PRO A 28 10.83 2.38 -1.92
C PRO A 28 10.46 1.16 -2.77
N THR A 29 10.78 1.20 -4.07
CA THR A 29 10.60 0.05 -4.98
C THR A 29 11.44 -1.13 -4.52
N VAL A 30 12.70 -0.90 -4.15
CA VAL A 30 13.62 -1.95 -3.70
C VAL A 30 13.16 -2.55 -2.37
N ALA A 31 12.74 -1.69 -1.44
CA ALA A 31 12.17 -2.12 -0.16
C ALA A 31 10.88 -2.93 -0.35
N ALA A 32 10.03 -2.56 -1.30
CA ALA A 32 8.80 -3.28 -1.61
C ALA A 32 9.08 -4.70 -2.13
N LEU A 33 10.02 -4.82 -3.07
CA LEU A 33 10.44 -6.12 -3.59
C LEU A 33 11.08 -6.98 -2.49
N ALA A 34 11.94 -6.38 -1.65
CA ALA A 34 12.51 -7.09 -0.51
C ALA A 34 11.42 -7.55 0.47
N PHE A 35 10.42 -6.72 0.75
CA PHE A 35 9.29 -7.09 1.62
C PHE A 35 8.42 -8.20 0.99
N ALA A 36 8.20 -8.17 -0.33
CA ALA A 36 7.49 -9.23 -1.03
C ALA A 36 8.26 -10.57 -1.04
N LEU A 37 9.59 -10.54 -0.93
CA LEU A 37 10.42 -11.74 -0.89
C LEU A 37 10.62 -12.30 0.52
N PHE A 38 10.73 -11.43 1.53
CA PHE A 38 11.13 -11.82 2.89
C PHE A 38 10.07 -11.52 3.96
N GLY A 39 9.16 -10.59 3.70
CA GLY A 39 8.14 -10.13 4.63
C GLY A 39 6.79 -10.83 4.47
N THR A 40 6.49 -11.36 3.28
CA THR A 40 5.33 -12.22 3.04
C THR A 40 5.73 -13.69 3.15
N PRO A 41 5.02 -14.52 3.93
CA PRO A 41 5.28 -15.96 3.98
C PRO A 41 5.22 -16.57 2.57
N ALA A 42 6.18 -17.43 2.23
CA ALA A 42 6.24 -18.07 0.91
C ALA A 42 4.98 -18.90 0.60
N GLU A 43 4.33 -19.43 1.65
CA GLU A 43 3.08 -20.18 1.60
C GLU A 43 1.94 -19.38 2.26
N ALA A 44 1.94 -18.05 2.11
CA ALA A 44 0.87 -17.23 2.67
C ALA A 44 -0.49 -17.70 2.15
N SER A 45 -1.34 -18.14 3.07
CA SER A 45 -2.70 -18.55 2.71
C SER A 45 -3.50 -17.36 2.19
N VAL A 46 -4.53 -17.65 1.40
CA VAL A 46 -5.49 -16.64 0.90
C VAL A 46 -6.08 -15.84 2.07
N GLU A 47 -6.27 -16.47 3.23
CA GLU A 47 -6.71 -15.81 4.46
C GLU A 47 -5.69 -14.76 4.95
N ILE A 48 -4.40 -15.11 5.06
CA ILE A 48 -3.34 -14.17 5.47
C ILE A 48 -3.29 -12.98 4.51
N LEU A 49 -3.33 -13.25 3.21
CA LEU A 49 -3.28 -12.22 2.17
C LEU A 49 -4.56 -11.36 2.17
N THR A 50 -5.71 -11.92 2.55
CA THR A 50 -6.95 -11.17 2.74
C THR A 50 -6.84 -10.20 3.90
N GLU A 51 -6.30 -10.65 5.03
CA GLU A 51 -6.10 -9.81 6.21
C GLU A 51 -5.12 -8.68 5.95
N MET A 52 -4.00 -8.97 5.29
CA MET A 52 -3.03 -7.97 4.87
C MET A 52 -3.66 -6.96 3.91
N MET A 53 -4.45 -7.41 2.93
CA MET A 53 -5.21 -6.54 2.02
C MET A 53 -6.17 -5.61 2.77
N MET A 54 -6.85 -6.09 3.82
CA MET A 54 -7.71 -5.25 4.68
C MET A 54 -6.88 -4.26 5.52
N LEU A 55 -5.66 -4.62 5.90
CA LEU A 55 -4.76 -3.76 6.65
C LEU A 55 -4.29 -2.57 5.82
N LEU A 56 -4.09 -2.71 4.51
CA LEU A 56 -3.62 -1.64 3.62
C LEU A 56 -4.48 -0.36 3.69
N PRO A 57 -5.80 -0.37 3.39
CA PRO A 57 -6.64 0.82 3.49
C PRO A 57 -6.83 1.29 4.94
N PHE A 58 -6.66 0.41 5.93
CA PHE A 58 -6.66 0.80 7.34
C PHE A 58 -5.49 1.75 7.65
N LEU A 59 -4.29 1.52 7.10
CA LEU A 59 -3.14 2.42 7.27
C LEU A 59 -3.45 3.82 6.73
N TYR A 60 -4.14 3.89 5.59
CA TYR A 60 -4.58 5.13 4.96
C TYR A 60 -5.60 5.87 5.83
N LEU A 61 -6.57 5.14 6.37
CA LEU A 61 -7.60 5.68 7.24
C LEU A 61 -6.99 6.28 8.53
N VAL A 62 -6.08 5.56 9.19
CA VAL A 62 -5.34 6.06 10.36
C VAL A 62 -4.53 7.30 9.99
N THR A 63 -3.78 7.26 8.89
CA THR A 63 -2.94 8.39 8.45
C THR A 63 -3.78 9.62 8.11
N ALA A 64 -4.97 9.45 7.53
CA ALA A 64 -5.90 10.53 7.25
C ALA A 64 -6.42 11.20 8.53
N VAL A 65 -6.70 10.42 9.59
CA VAL A 65 -7.08 10.97 10.91
C VAL A 65 -5.92 11.74 11.56
N LEU A 66 -4.69 11.24 11.41
CA LEU A 66 -3.48 11.92 11.92
C LEU A 66 -3.14 13.19 11.15
N GLY A 67 -3.52 13.28 9.87
CA GLY A 67 -3.27 14.45 9.02
C GLY A 67 -1.80 14.70 8.69
N ARG A 68 -0.94 13.68 8.89
CA ARG A 68 0.51 13.76 8.64
C ARG A 68 0.92 12.63 7.69
N PRO A 69 1.16 12.90 6.40
CA PRO A 69 1.49 11.85 5.43
C PRO A 69 2.67 10.95 5.82
N ARG A 70 3.71 11.53 6.43
CA ARG A 70 4.89 10.79 6.92
C ARG A 70 4.62 9.85 8.09
N ALA A 71 3.51 10.03 8.82
CA ALA A 71 3.18 9.15 9.95
C ALA A 71 2.94 7.71 9.48
N VAL A 72 2.61 7.49 8.20
CA VAL A 72 2.41 6.16 7.63
C VAL A 72 3.61 5.23 7.84
N TRP A 73 4.84 5.76 7.84
CA TRP A 73 6.05 4.96 8.08
C TRP A 73 6.19 4.45 9.52
N VAL A 74 5.46 5.04 10.46
CA VAL A 74 5.33 4.53 11.83
C VAL A 74 4.06 3.68 11.96
N VAL A 75 2.95 4.12 11.35
CA VAL A 75 1.67 3.43 11.37
C VAL A 75 1.77 2.04 10.73
N PHE A 76 2.50 1.89 9.61
CA PHE A 76 2.71 0.62 8.93
C PHE A 76 3.36 -0.44 9.84
N PRO A 77 4.60 -0.26 10.33
CA PRO A 77 5.23 -1.29 11.15
C PRO A 77 4.49 -1.49 12.48
N ALA A 78 3.90 -0.45 13.06
CA ALA A 78 3.11 -0.59 14.29
C ALA A 78 1.86 -1.45 14.06
N SER A 79 1.07 -1.16 13.01
CA SER A 79 -0.16 -1.91 12.70
C SER A 79 0.17 -3.34 12.25
N TYR A 80 1.23 -3.53 11.46
CA TYR A 80 1.70 -4.85 11.06
C TYR A 80 2.14 -5.69 12.25
N THR A 81 2.93 -5.12 13.17
CA THR A 81 3.36 -5.81 14.40
C THR A 81 2.17 -6.18 15.28
N VAL A 82 1.24 -5.25 15.50
CA VAL A 82 0.04 -5.51 16.29
C VAL A 82 -0.81 -6.61 15.66
N TRP A 83 -1.07 -6.54 14.36
CA TRP A 83 -1.80 -7.57 13.63
C TRP A 83 -1.11 -8.94 13.75
N PHE A 84 0.21 -8.99 13.53
CA PHE A 84 0.99 -10.23 13.63
C PHE A 84 0.91 -10.86 15.03
N VAL A 85 1.07 -10.05 16.08
CA VAL A 85 0.95 -10.53 17.47
C VAL A 85 -0.47 -11.01 17.76
N LEU A 86 -1.50 -10.26 17.38
CA LEU A 86 -2.89 -10.65 17.63
C LEU A 86 -3.27 -11.92 16.88
N ARG A 87 -2.80 -12.06 15.64
CA ARG A 87 -2.96 -13.29 14.84
C ARG A 87 -2.26 -14.47 15.51
N ALA A 88 -1.04 -14.28 16.03
CA ALA A 88 -0.30 -15.34 16.71
C ALA A 88 -0.96 -15.79 18.02
N LEU A 89 -1.74 -14.92 18.67
CA LEU A 89 -2.52 -15.27 19.86
C LEU A 89 -3.80 -16.07 19.50
N ASP A 90 -4.31 -15.92 18.27
CA ASP A 90 -5.45 -16.66 17.72
C ASP A 90 -6.73 -16.64 18.58
N VAL A 91 -6.95 -15.55 19.32
CA VAL A 91 -8.10 -15.42 20.25
C VAL A 91 -9.36 -14.95 19.51
N VAL A 92 -9.21 -14.04 18.56
CA VAL A 92 -10.30 -13.43 17.78
C VAL A 92 -9.84 -13.34 16.32
N PRO A 93 -10.71 -13.64 15.34
CA PRO A 93 -10.35 -13.49 13.93
C PRO A 93 -9.82 -12.09 13.63
N SER A 94 -8.65 -12.00 13.01
CA SER A 94 -7.99 -10.72 12.71
C SER A 94 -8.85 -9.79 11.87
N THR A 95 -9.70 -10.34 11.00
CA THR A 95 -10.67 -9.59 10.18
C THR A 95 -11.66 -8.80 11.03
N VAL A 96 -12.14 -9.40 12.12
CA VAL A 96 -13.01 -8.76 13.11
C VAL A 96 -12.25 -7.66 13.85
N LEU A 97 -11.01 -7.94 14.26
CA LEU A 97 -10.15 -6.96 14.95
C LEU A 97 -9.83 -5.74 14.08
N ILE A 98 -9.48 -5.96 12.80
CA ILE A 98 -9.23 -4.90 11.82
C ILE A 98 -10.51 -4.08 11.59
N GLY A 99 -11.66 -4.75 11.42
CA GLY A 99 -12.95 -4.08 11.24
C GLY A 99 -13.35 -3.22 12.45
N ALA A 100 -13.17 -3.75 13.67
CA ALA A 100 -13.43 -3.03 14.91
C ALA A 100 -12.49 -1.82 15.07
N ALA A 101 -11.20 -2.01 14.82
CA ALA A 101 -10.22 -0.93 14.84
C ALA A 101 -10.56 0.16 13.80
N ALA A 102 -10.94 -0.22 12.59
CA ALA A 102 -11.37 0.71 11.56
C ALA A 102 -12.60 1.52 12.00
N ALA A 103 -13.60 0.87 12.61
CA ALA A 103 -14.77 1.55 13.14
C ALA A 103 -14.38 2.58 14.22
N VAL A 104 -13.48 2.23 15.14
CA VAL A 104 -12.96 3.17 16.14
C VAL A 104 -12.26 4.36 15.47
N VAL A 105 -11.42 4.12 14.47
CA VAL A 105 -10.73 5.20 13.74
C VAL A 105 -11.72 6.11 13.00
N ILE A 106 -12.79 5.56 12.43
CA ILE A 106 -13.88 6.34 11.80
C ILE A 106 -14.57 7.23 12.83
N VAL A 107 -14.91 6.68 14.00
CA VAL A 107 -15.52 7.45 15.10
C VAL A 107 -14.59 8.57 15.57
N VAL A 108 -13.30 8.29 15.76
CA VAL A 108 -12.30 9.30 16.14
C VAL A 108 -12.19 10.39 15.06
N GLY A 109 -12.19 10.01 13.78
CA GLY A 109 -12.22 10.95 12.66
C GLY A 109 -13.48 11.83 12.68
N ALA A 110 -14.64 11.25 12.98
CA ALA A 110 -15.90 11.97 13.09
C ALA A 110 -15.90 12.97 14.24
N VAL A 111 -15.45 12.56 15.44
CA VAL A 111 -15.28 13.44 16.61
C VAL A 111 -14.32 14.60 16.30
N ARG A 112 -13.29 14.35 15.48
CA ARG A 112 -12.35 15.38 14.99
C ARG A 112 -12.87 16.21 13.82
N GLY A 113 -14.14 16.07 13.44
CA GLY A 113 -14.79 16.85 12.38
C GLY A 113 -14.37 16.46 10.95
N ARG A 114 -13.74 15.30 10.74
CA ARG A 114 -13.23 14.87 9.43
C ARG A 114 -14.33 14.42 8.45
N LEU A 115 -15.57 14.24 8.89
CA LEU A 115 -16.68 13.85 7.99
C LEU A 115 -17.01 14.89 6.93
N ARG A 116 -16.59 16.16 7.10
CA ARG A 116 -16.74 17.20 6.09
C ARG A 116 -15.61 17.19 5.04
N ASP A 117 -14.54 16.45 5.30
CA ASP A 117 -13.39 16.33 4.41
C ASP A 117 -13.59 15.15 3.44
N ARG A 118 -13.78 15.48 2.16
CA ARG A 118 -13.92 14.47 1.08
C ARG A 118 -12.74 13.51 1.04
N ARG A 119 -11.52 13.95 1.39
CA ARG A 119 -10.33 13.09 1.36
C ARG A 119 -10.39 12.02 2.44
N PHE A 120 -10.94 12.34 3.61
CA PHE A 120 -11.19 11.36 4.66
C PHE A 120 -12.28 10.37 4.25
N LEU A 121 -13.39 10.86 3.69
CA LEU A 121 -14.49 10.01 3.22
C LEU A 121 -14.04 9.01 2.13
N VAL A 122 -13.11 9.40 1.26
CA VAL A 122 -12.49 8.47 0.30
C VAL A 122 -11.78 7.32 1.02
N GLN A 123 -11.04 7.58 2.11
CA GLN A 123 -10.38 6.50 2.87
C GLN A 123 -11.39 5.61 3.60
N VAL A 124 -12.48 6.18 4.11
CA VAL A 124 -13.58 5.39 4.69
C VAL A 124 -14.21 4.49 3.64
N ALA A 125 -14.50 5.02 2.45
CA ALA A 125 -15.05 4.25 1.34
C ALA A 125 -14.10 3.14 0.89
N GLY A 126 -12.80 3.42 0.80
CA GLY A 126 -11.76 2.42 0.53
C GLY A 126 -11.77 1.30 1.57
N MET A 127 -11.71 1.65 2.86
CA MET A 127 -11.75 0.67 3.96
C MET A 127 -12.99 -0.22 3.91
N VAL A 128 -14.16 0.36 3.63
CA VAL A 128 -15.42 -0.41 3.49
C VAL A 128 -15.36 -1.32 2.25
N ALA A 129 -14.94 -0.80 1.10
CA ALA A 129 -14.91 -1.56 -0.15
C ALA A 129 -13.95 -2.77 -0.06
N PHE A 130 -12.73 -2.56 0.43
CA PHE A 130 -11.74 -3.63 0.62
C PHE A 130 -12.14 -4.58 1.76
N GLY A 131 -12.76 -4.06 2.82
CA GLY A 131 -13.30 -4.90 3.89
C GLY A 131 -14.40 -5.84 3.40
N VAL A 132 -15.36 -5.32 2.62
CA VAL A 132 -16.41 -6.13 1.98
C VAL A 132 -15.79 -7.15 1.02
N LEU A 133 -14.84 -6.73 0.17
CA LEU A 133 -14.15 -7.63 -0.75
C LEU A 133 -13.44 -8.77 0.00
N GLY A 134 -12.76 -8.48 1.11
CA GLY A 134 -12.10 -9.47 1.94
C GLY A 134 -13.10 -10.45 2.57
N LEU A 135 -14.21 -9.96 3.11
CA LEU A 135 -15.26 -10.83 3.65
C LEU A 135 -15.90 -11.72 2.57
N VAL A 136 -16.10 -11.19 1.36
CA VAL A 136 -16.59 -11.98 0.22
C VAL A 136 -15.58 -13.06 -0.18
N ALA A 137 -14.28 -12.74 -0.21
CA ALA A 137 -13.24 -13.72 -0.51
C ALA A 137 -13.20 -14.85 0.53
N LEU A 138 -13.36 -14.55 1.82
CA LEU A 138 -13.39 -15.57 2.88
C LEU A 138 -14.63 -16.45 2.85
N ALA A 139 -15.72 -15.97 2.25
CA ALA A 139 -16.96 -16.72 2.08
C ALA A 139 -17.02 -17.49 0.75
N ALA A 140 -16.09 -17.21 -0.18
CA ALA A 140 -16.01 -17.86 -1.48
C ALA A 140 -15.31 -19.21 -1.40
N ASP A 141 -15.46 -20.04 -2.45
CA ASP A 141 -14.63 -21.22 -2.62
C ASP A 141 -13.16 -20.82 -2.84
N PRO A 142 -12.19 -21.72 -2.56
CA PRO A 142 -10.77 -21.37 -2.57
C PRO A 142 -10.25 -20.80 -3.90
N ASP A 143 -10.78 -21.25 -5.04
CA ASP A 143 -10.32 -20.80 -6.35
C ASP A 143 -10.81 -19.39 -6.64
N LEU A 144 -12.10 -19.12 -6.41
CA LEU A 144 -12.64 -17.78 -6.52
C LEU A 144 -12.03 -16.80 -5.51
N ALA A 145 -11.84 -17.24 -4.26
CA ALA A 145 -11.24 -16.43 -3.20
C ALA A 145 -9.86 -15.91 -3.59
N ARG A 146 -9.02 -16.78 -4.16
CA ARG A 146 -7.69 -16.42 -4.67
C ARG A 146 -7.76 -15.28 -5.69
N TYR A 147 -8.63 -15.36 -6.69
CA TYR A 147 -8.77 -14.30 -7.69
C TYR A 147 -9.37 -13.01 -7.15
N LEU A 148 -10.31 -13.09 -6.19
CA LEU A 148 -10.85 -11.92 -5.51
C LEU A 148 -9.77 -11.18 -4.71
N VAL A 149 -8.93 -11.90 -3.99
CA VAL A 149 -7.81 -11.32 -3.24
C VAL A 149 -6.79 -10.73 -4.21
N ALA A 150 -6.42 -11.44 -5.29
CA ALA A 150 -5.52 -10.91 -6.31
C ALA A 150 -6.04 -9.59 -6.91
N ALA A 151 -7.33 -9.54 -7.25
CA ALA A 151 -7.99 -8.33 -7.74
C ALA A 151 -7.97 -7.20 -6.71
N GLY A 152 -8.20 -7.51 -5.43
CA GLY A 152 -8.16 -6.54 -4.34
C GLY A 152 -6.77 -5.94 -4.13
N TRP A 153 -5.72 -6.76 -4.08
CA TRP A 153 -4.34 -6.27 -4.06
C TRP A 153 -4.04 -5.40 -5.27
N PHE A 154 -4.38 -5.84 -6.49
CA PHE A 154 -4.16 -5.03 -7.69
C PHE A 154 -4.89 -3.68 -7.66
N LEU A 155 -6.16 -3.67 -7.24
CA LEU A 155 -6.97 -2.45 -7.09
C LEU A 155 -6.37 -1.50 -6.05
N HIS A 156 -5.84 -2.03 -4.95
CA HIS A 156 -5.13 -1.22 -3.96
C HIS A 156 -3.82 -0.66 -4.54
N GLY A 157 -3.06 -1.43 -5.32
CA GLY A 157 -1.89 -0.90 -6.02
C GLY A 157 -2.22 0.24 -7.01
N VAL A 158 -3.39 0.19 -7.67
CA VAL A 158 -3.89 1.30 -8.49
C VAL A 158 -4.28 2.50 -7.62
N TRP A 159 -4.92 2.26 -6.46
CA TRP A 159 -5.24 3.28 -5.47
C TRP A 159 -3.98 4.01 -4.96
N ASP A 160 -2.91 3.26 -4.70
CA ASP A 160 -1.61 3.79 -4.31
C ASP A 160 -0.98 4.63 -5.42
N LEU A 161 -1.08 4.20 -6.68
CA LEU A 161 -0.59 5.00 -7.81
C LEU A 161 -1.32 6.35 -7.87
N VAL A 162 -2.63 6.38 -7.63
CA VAL A 162 -3.40 7.63 -7.52
C VAL A 162 -2.88 8.50 -6.37
N HIS A 163 -2.65 7.92 -5.19
CA HIS A 163 -2.11 8.65 -4.03
C HIS A 163 -0.68 9.16 -4.25
N HIS A 164 0.16 8.38 -4.94
CA HIS A 164 1.51 8.77 -5.33
C HIS A 164 1.49 9.97 -6.28
N ARG A 165 0.57 9.97 -7.26
CA ARG A 165 0.42 11.06 -8.24
C ARG A 165 -0.13 12.33 -7.61
N LEU A 166 -1.15 12.21 -6.77
CA LEU A 166 -1.83 13.34 -6.13
C LEU A 166 -1.09 13.85 -4.89
N ARG A 167 -0.17 13.06 -4.32
CA ARG A 167 0.59 13.35 -3.08
C ARG A 167 -0.33 13.67 -1.90
N VAL A 168 -1.34 12.83 -1.72
CA VAL A 168 -2.36 12.99 -0.67
C VAL A 168 -2.35 11.80 0.29
N THR A 169 -2.86 12.03 1.50
CA THR A 169 -3.04 11.05 2.60
C THR A 169 -1.76 10.47 3.18
N VAL A 170 -0.94 9.78 2.39
CA VAL A 170 0.30 9.11 2.82
C VAL A 170 1.52 9.72 2.16
N ASP A 171 2.71 9.45 2.69
CA ASP A 171 3.96 9.89 2.07
C ASP A 171 4.12 9.28 0.67
N ARG A 172 4.69 10.05 -0.25
CA ARG A 172 4.86 9.63 -1.65
C ARG A 172 5.72 8.37 -1.79
N SER A 173 6.74 8.24 -0.93
CA SER A 173 7.59 7.05 -0.90
C SER A 173 6.82 5.81 -0.44
N PHE A 174 5.91 5.96 0.52
CA PHE A 174 5.07 4.86 1.00
C PHE A 174 4.08 4.41 -0.08
N ALA A 175 3.44 5.35 -0.79
CA ALA A 175 2.56 5.01 -1.90
C ALA A 175 3.30 4.29 -3.04
N GLU A 176 4.56 4.66 -3.32
CA GLU A 176 5.39 3.90 -4.29
C GLU A 176 5.70 2.49 -3.79
N PHE A 177 6.10 2.35 -2.52
CA PHE A 177 6.35 1.06 -1.89
C PHE A 177 5.12 0.14 -1.96
N CYS A 178 3.97 0.65 -1.52
CA CYS A 178 2.72 -0.11 -1.46
C CYS A 178 2.24 -0.51 -2.85
N ALA A 179 2.27 0.41 -3.83
CA ALA A 179 1.91 0.08 -5.21
C ALA A 179 2.73 -1.07 -5.81
N VAL A 180 4.06 -1.09 -5.56
CA VAL A 180 4.93 -2.15 -6.08
C VAL A 180 4.67 -3.48 -5.36
N LEU A 181 4.56 -3.45 -4.04
CA LEU A 181 4.26 -4.63 -3.23
C LEU A 181 2.95 -5.27 -3.67
N ASP A 182 1.91 -4.45 -3.82
CA ASP A 182 0.57 -4.91 -4.12
C ASP A 182 0.46 -5.57 -5.48
N VAL A 183 1.08 -4.97 -6.50
CA VAL A 183 1.13 -5.55 -7.84
C VAL A 183 1.94 -6.85 -7.83
N ALA A 184 3.04 -6.92 -7.08
CA ALA A 184 3.84 -8.14 -6.97
C ALA A 184 3.04 -9.29 -6.34
N VAL A 185 2.34 -9.02 -5.23
CA VAL A 185 1.48 -10.01 -4.56
C VAL A 185 0.31 -10.43 -5.45
N ALA A 186 -0.35 -9.48 -6.13
CA ALA A 186 -1.43 -9.79 -7.06
C ALA A 186 -0.97 -10.69 -8.21
N VAL A 187 0.19 -10.39 -8.80
CA VAL A 187 0.78 -11.24 -9.86
C VAL A 187 1.11 -12.62 -9.32
N ALA A 188 1.75 -12.73 -8.16
CA ALA A 188 2.07 -14.01 -7.53
C ALA A 188 0.80 -14.86 -7.32
N LEU A 189 -0.28 -14.25 -6.83
CA LEU A 189 -1.58 -14.92 -6.68
C LEU A 189 -2.20 -15.37 -8.00
N VAL A 190 -1.87 -14.79 -9.15
CA VAL A 190 -2.43 -15.23 -10.43
C VAL A 190 -1.59 -16.35 -11.06
N VAL A 191 -0.28 -16.34 -10.86
CA VAL A 191 0.63 -17.23 -11.59
C VAL A 191 1.00 -18.54 -10.87
N VAL A 192 0.80 -18.63 -9.55
CA VAL A 192 1.23 -19.79 -8.72
C VAL A 192 0.11 -20.79 -8.52
#